data_AF-A0A4Q4BTF9-F1
#
_entry.id   AF-A0A4Q4BTF9-F1
#
_cell.length_a   1.000
_cell.length_b   1.000
_cell.length_c   1.000
_cell.angle_alpha   90.00
_cell.angle_beta   90.00
_cell.angle_gamma   90.00
#
_symmetry.space_group_name_H-M   'P 1'
#
loop_
_entity.id
_entity.type
_entity.pdbx_description
1 polymer ?
#
loop_
_entity_poly.entity_id
_entity_poly.type
_entity_poly.pdbx_seq_one_letter_code
_entity_poly.pdbx_strand_id
1 'polypeptide(L)'
;MDQAISASPRRSTDLQLAGPTDHPVIAMPFHVEIDGRQYQGRGISLVRAEIAGLIDPHMAGTERMAWLVFRFQGFTVGLSIEAAMQDLDPVKG
;
A
#
# COMPACT_ATOMS: atom_id res chain seq x y z
N MET A 1 -37.22 23.39 8.51
CA MET A 1 -36.77 22.02 8.86
C MET A 1 -35.74 21.72 7.80
N ASP A 2 -34.50 22.12 8.04
CA ASP A 2 -33.49 22.20 6.99
C ASP A 2 -32.25 21.45 7.48
N GLN A 3 -32.11 20.21 6.99
CA GLN A 3 -30.90 19.42 7.16
C GLN A 3 -29.79 20.08 6.34
N ALA A 4 -28.80 20.65 7.04
CA ALA A 4 -27.52 20.95 6.43
C ALA A 4 -26.81 19.62 6.11
N ILE A 5 -26.78 19.27 4.84
CA ILE A 5 -25.93 18.25 4.24
C ILE A 5 -24.47 18.58 4.59
N SER A 6 -23.95 17.92 5.62
CA SER A 6 -22.54 17.99 5.99
C SER A 6 -21.73 17.26 4.92
N ALA A 7 -21.29 17.99 3.91
CA ALA A 7 -20.37 17.48 2.90
C ALA A 7 -19.04 17.13 3.59
N SER A 8 -18.78 15.84 3.78
CA SER A 8 -17.49 15.35 4.25
C SER A 8 -16.39 15.89 3.34
N PRO A 9 -15.27 16.43 3.87
CA PRO A 9 -14.18 16.90 3.04
C PRO A 9 -13.61 15.69 2.29
N ARG A 10 -13.80 15.65 0.97
CA ARG A 10 -13.03 14.77 0.10
C ARG A 10 -11.58 15.20 0.26
N ARG A 11 -10.78 14.45 1.02
CA ARG A 11 -9.32 14.57 0.96
C ARG A 11 -8.93 14.19 -0.46
N SER A 12 -8.80 15.19 -1.33
CA SER A 12 -7.90 15.11 -2.47
C SER A 12 -6.53 14.89 -1.87
N THR A 13 -6.09 13.64 -1.80
CA THR A 13 -4.69 13.31 -1.55
C THR A 13 -3.91 13.92 -2.71
N ASP A 14 -3.27 15.07 -2.45
CA ASP A 14 -2.20 15.57 -3.30
C ASP A 14 -1.20 14.43 -3.48
N LEU A 15 -1.13 13.92 -4.70
CA LEU A 15 -0.16 12.92 -5.12
C LEU A 15 1.23 13.56 -5.09
N GLN A 16 1.90 13.53 -3.94
CA GLN A 16 3.32 13.86 -3.86
C GLN A 16 4.11 12.81 -4.63
N LEU A 17 4.43 13.12 -5.89
CA LEU A 17 5.19 12.30 -6.84
C LEU A 17 6.72 12.35 -6.59
N ALA A 18 7.19 12.63 -5.37
CA ALA A 18 8.62 12.86 -5.14
C ALA A 18 9.14 12.13 -3.89
N GLY A 19 9.91 11.06 -4.14
CA GLY A 19 10.85 10.48 -3.20
C GLY A 19 12.27 10.54 -3.78
N PRO A 20 13.33 10.31 -2.99
CA PRO A 20 14.74 10.42 -3.41
C PRO A 20 15.22 9.31 -4.37
N THR A 21 14.29 8.60 -5.02
CA THR A 21 14.52 7.42 -5.86
C THR A 21 14.19 7.73 -7.31
N ASP A 22 14.87 7.09 -8.27
CA ASP A 22 14.57 7.16 -9.71
C ASP A 22 13.15 6.70 -10.08
N HIS A 23 12.41 6.18 -9.09
CA HIS A 23 11.04 5.72 -9.20
C HIS A 23 10.16 6.50 -8.21
N PRO A 24 9.26 7.37 -8.68
CA PRO A 24 8.40 8.15 -7.79
C PRO A 24 7.43 7.24 -7.04
N VAL A 25 7.21 7.56 -5.76
CA VAL A 25 6.20 6.89 -4.93
C VAL A 25 4.86 7.56 -5.14
N ILE A 26 3.83 6.75 -5.32
CA ILE A 26 2.45 7.14 -5.54
C ILE A 26 1.66 6.77 -4.28
N ALA A 27 1.03 7.76 -3.66
CA ALA A 27 0.06 7.55 -2.60
C ALA A 27 -1.32 7.26 -3.22
N MET A 28 -1.68 5.98 -3.30
CA MET A 28 -3.01 5.56 -3.73
C MET A 28 -3.53 4.42 -2.85
N PRO A 29 -4.86 4.25 -2.70
CA PRO A 29 -5.41 3.11 -1.96
C PRO A 29 -5.17 1.79 -2.68
N PHE A 30 -4.53 0.85 -2.00
CA PHE A 30 -4.42 -0.55 -2.42
C PHE A 30 -4.35 -1.45 -1.18
N HIS A 31 -4.54 -2.75 -1.38
CA HIS A 31 -4.17 -3.77 -0.39
C HIS A 31 -3.25 -4.79 -1.04
N VAL A 32 -2.51 -5.50 -0.21
CA VAL A 32 -1.63 -6.58 -0.65
C VAL A 32 -2.04 -7.84 0.08
N GLU A 33 -2.18 -8.94 -0.66
CA GLU A 33 -2.33 -10.27 -0.09
C GLU A 33 -1.00 -11.01 -0.19
N ILE A 34 -0.51 -11.53 0.95
CA ILE A 34 0.72 -12.33 1.04
C ILE A 34 0.43 -13.49 1.99
N ASP A 35 0.67 -14.72 1.57
CA ASP A 35 0.42 -15.93 2.37
C ASP A 35 -1.00 -15.98 2.98
N GLY A 36 -2.01 -15.51 2.23
CA GLY A 36 -3.41 -15.42 2.66
C GLY A 36 -3.71 -14.33 3.70
N ARG A 37 -2.73 -13.48 4.04
CA ARG A 37 -2.91 -12.32 4.93
C ARG A 37 -3.04 -11.04 4.12
N GLN A 38 -3.97 -10.18 4.52
CA GLN A 38 -4.21 -8.90 3.86
C GLN A 38 -3.52 -7.75 4.62
N TYR A 39 -2.81 -6.91 3.87
CA TYR A 39 -2.09 -5.73 4.36
C TYR A 39 -2.62 -4.46 3.68
N GLN A 40 -2.57 -3.32 4.38
CA GLN A 40 -2.98 -2.03 3.84
C GLN A 40 -1.81 -1.36 3.11
N GLY A 41 -2.02 -0.94 1.86
CA GLY A 41 -1.04 -0.15 1.12
C GLY A 41 -0.90 1.28 1.64
N ARG A 42 0.34 1.74 1.80
CA ARG A 42 0.69 3.13 2.19
C ARG A 42 1.23 3.94 1.03
N GLY A 43 1.99 3.32 0.15
CA GLY A 43 2.57 3.94 -1.04
C GLY A 43 3.18 2.89 -1.95
N ILE A 44 3.24 3.17 -3.25
CA ILE A 44 3.80 2.25 -4.24
C ILE A 44 4.63 3.00 -5.28
N SER A 45 5.77 2.45 -5.66
CA SER A 45 6.57 2.85 -6.82
C SER A 45 6.74 1.67 -7.77
N LEU A 46 7.45 1.88 -8.88
CA LEU A 46 7.74 0.81 -9.84
C LEU A 46 8.50 -0.37 -9.20
N VAL A 47 9.30 -0.13 -8.16
CA VAL A 47 10.22 -1.12 -7.59
C VAL A 47 9.92 -1.50 -6.15
N ARG A 48 8.96 -0.83 -5.49
CA ARG A 48 8.69 -1.03 -4.07
C ARG A 48 7.25 -0.69 -3.71
N ALA A 49 6.67 -1.43 -2.77
CA ALA A 49 5.45 -1.05 -2.09
C ALA A 49 5.70 -0.96 -0.59
N GLU A 50 5.13 0.05 0.06
CA GLU A 50 5.07 0.16 1.51
C GLU A 50 3.69 -0.26 1.97
N ILE A 51 3.66 -1.18 2.94
CA ILE A 51 2.43 -1.75 3.50
C ILE A 51 2.43 -1.62 5.02
N ALA A 52 1.24 -1.63 5.61
CA ALA A 52 1.03 -1.67 7.05
C ALA A 52 0.15 -2.86 7.42
N GLY A 53 0.50 -3.50 8.53
CA GLY A 53 -0.22 -4.63 9.11
C GLY A 53 0.65 -5.37 10.11
N LEU A 54 0.09 -6.40 10.74
CA LEU A 54 0.86 -7.31 11.58
C LEU A 54 1.62 -8.28 10.69
N ILE A 55 2.94 -8.10 10.61
CA ILE A 55 3.83 -9.00 9.87
C ILE A 55 4.16 -10.23 10.73
N ASP A 56 4.21 -11.40 10.09
CA ASP A 56 4.81 -12.57 10.70
C ASP A 56 6.34 -12.34 10.79
N PRO A 57 6.97 -12.46 11.97
CA PRO A 57 8.41 -12.27 12.13
C PRO A 57 9.27 -13.10 11.17
N HIS A 58 8.76 -14.24 10.70
CA HIS A 58 9.46 -15.12 9.76
C HIS A 58 9.38 -14.64 8.29
N MET A 59 8.62 -13.58 7.99
CA MET A 59 8.52 -13.04 6.64
C MET A 59 9.68 -12.10 6.30
N ALA A 60 10.23 -11.38 7.27
CA ALA A 60 11.31 -10.43 7.00
C ALA A 60 12.54 -11.15 6.42
N GLY A 61 13.11 -10.58 5.35
CA GLY A 61 14.27 -11.15 4.65
C GLY A 61 13.96 -12.32 3.73
N THR A 62 12.67 -12.64 3.50
CA THR A 62 12.25 -13.72 2.59
C THR A 62 11.61 -13.17 1.31
N GLU A 63 11.71 -13.94 0.23
CA GLU A 63 10.92 -13.70 -0.99
C GLU A 63 9.52 -14.30 -0.83
N ARG A 64 8.52 -13.54 -1.26
CA ARG A 64 7.12 -13.91 -1.17
C ARG A 64 6.35 -13.48 -2.42
N MET A 65 5.37 -14.29 -2.78
CA MET A 65 4.37 -13.90 -3.77
C MET A 65 3.41 -12.90 -3.11
N ALA A 66 3.37 -11.69 -3.65
CA ALA A 66 2.49 -10.62 -3.23
C ALA A 66 1.46 -10.34 -4.33
N TRP A 67 0.19 -10.29 -3.94
CA TRP A 67 -0.90 -9.92 -4.83
C TRP A 67 -1.37 -8.52 -4.50
N LEU A 68 -0.97 -7.53 -5.30
CA LEU A 68 -1.38 -6.15 -5.16
C LEU A 68 -2.74 -5.95 -5.79
N VAL A 69 -3.67 -5.36 -5.02
CA VAL A 69 -5.06 -5.21 -5.45
C VAL A 69 -5.49 -3.75 -5.37
N PHE A 70 -5.82 -3.22 -6.55
CA PHE A 70 -6.36 -1.89 -6.74
C PHE A 70 -7.84 -2.00 -7.06
N ARG A 71 -8.69 -1.46 -6.19
CA ARG A 71 -10.14 -1.45 -6.38
C ARG A 71 -10.57 -0.11 -6.95
N PHE A 72 -11.20 -0.15 -8.11
CA PHE A 72 -11.82 0.99 -8.77
C PHE A 72 -13.34 0.82 -8.75
N GLN A 73 -14.06 1.89 -9.11
CA GLN A 73 -15.50 1.78 -9.26
C GLN A 73 -15.82 0.90 -10.48
N GLY A 74 -16.31 -0.31 -10.23
CA GLY A 74 -16.75 -1.26 -11.26
C GLY A 74 -15.72 -2.28 -11.73
N PHE A 75 -14.46 -2.18 -11.32
CA PHE A 75 -13.45 -3.20 -11.63
C PHE A 75 -12.32 -3.27 -10.59
N THR A 76 -11.55 -4.36 -10.65
CA THR A 76 -10.38 -4.57 -9.81
C THR A 76 -9.18 -4.92 -10.70
N VAL A 77 -8.02 -4.35 -10.39
CA VAL A 77 -6.74 -4.73 -10.98
C VAL A 77 -5.96 -5.50 -9.92
N GLY A 78 -5.58 -6.73 -10.26
CA GLY A 78 -4.68 -7.57 -9.48
C GLY A 78 -3.32 -7.69 -10.17
N LEU A 79 -2.24 -7.57 -9.42
CA LEU A 79 -0.88 -7.77 -9.90
C LEU A 79 -0.16 -8.75 -8.96
N SER A 80 0.23 -9.92 -9.48
CA SER A 80 1.11 -10.86 -8.80
C SER A 80 2.57 -10.49 -9.03
N ILE A 81 3.32 -10.28 -7.96
CA ILE A 81 4.77 -10.10 -8.01
C ILE A 81 5.45 -10.99 -7.00
N GLU A 82 6.67 -11.42 -7.31
CA GLU A 82 7.59 -11.92 -6.31
C GLU A 82 8.36 -10.73 -5.72
N ALA A 83 8.34 -10.58 -4.40
CA ALA A 83 8.94 -9.45 -3.71
C ALA A 83 9.75 -9.90 -2.49
N ALA A 84 10.89 -9.25 -2.27
CA ALA A 84 11.67 -9.40 -1.05
C ALA A 84 11.04 -8.56 0.07
N MET A 85 10.76 -9.21 1.20
CA MET A 85 10.13 -8.57 2.35
C MET A 85 11.18 -7.90 3.25
N GLN A 86 10.96 -6.64 3.60
CA GLN A 86 11.83 -5.87 4.50
C GLN A 86 10.97 -5.22 5.58
N ASP A 87 11.46 -5.24 6.82
CA ASP A 87 10.87 -4.46 7.89
C ASP A 87 11.30 -2.99 7.76
N LEU A 88 10.34 -2.08 7.92
CA LEU A 88 10.55 -0.64 7.88
C LEU A 88 10.81 -0.04 9.27
N ASP A 89 10.50 -0.78 10.33
CA ASP A 89 10.87 -0.44 11.70
C ASP A 89 12.17 -1.18 12.06
N PRO A 90 13.34 -0.57 11.88
CA PRO A 90 14.52 -1.06 12.56
C PRO A 90 14.24 -0.85 14.05
N VAL A 91 14.10 -1.95 14.81
CA VAL A 91 14.44 -1.89 16.23
C VAL A 91 15.85 -1.33 16.27
N LYS A 92 15.99 -0.05 16.61
CA LYS A 92 17.27 0.57 16.93
C LYS A 92 17.86 -0.22 18.09
N GLY A 93 18.80 -1.11 17.78
CA GLY A 93 19.80 -1.60 18.72
C GLY A 93 20.86 -0.55 18.93
#